data_AF-A0A350XJ38-F1
#
_entry.id   AF-A0A350XJ38-F1
#
_cell.length_a   1.000
_cell.length_b   1.000
_cell.length_c   1.000
_cell.angle_alpha   90.00
_cell.angle_beta   90.00
_cell.angle_gamma   90.00
#
_symmetry.space_group_name_H-M   'P 1'
#
loop_
_entity.id
_entity.type
_entity.pdbx_description
1 polymer ?
#
loop_
_entity_poly.entity_id
_entity_poly.type
_entity_poly.pdbx_seq_one_letter_code
_entity_poly.pdbx_strand_id
1 'polypeptide(L)'
;MLSTIASMFELSGVGLHSGVVTKVRVLPASPGEGRYFVRVDLPGEPAIPARLEAVSQTLLSTQLGQGKISVCTVEHLLAALAAMGVDDARIEIDGAEVPLLDGSASVWCDAIASAKLAGEQVSRGEIESVFSPAHLHPRTP
;
A
#
# COMPACT_ATOMS: atom_id res chain seq x y z
N MET A 1 -1.00 0.90 20.32
CA MET A 1 -2.04 1.34 19.40
C MET A 1 -1.39 1.58 18.05
N LEU A 2 -2.10 1.18 17.01
CA LEU A 2 -1.68 1.30 15.62
C LEU A 2 -1.99 2.73 15.13
N SER A 3 -1.18 3.22 14.20
CA SER A 3 -1.25 4.59 13.68
C SER A 3 -1.91 4.63 12.31
N THR A 4 -2.68 5.68 12.05
CA THR A 4 -3.31 5.98 10.76
C THR A 4 -3.01 7.43 10.36
N ILE A 5 -3.36 7.83 9.14
CA ILE A 5 -3.39 9.26 8.77
C ILE A 5 -4.58 9.97 9.42
N ALA A 6 -4.46 11.28 9.69
CA ALA A 6 -5.51 12.09 10.33
C ALA A 6 -6.58 12.60 9.36
N SER A 7 -6.19 12.84 8.10
CA SER A 7 -7.09 13.29 7.04
C SER A 7 -6.79 12.60 5.72
N MET A 8 -7.80 12.40 4.89
CA MET A 8 -7.62 11.84 3.55
C MET A 8 -6.75 12.74 2.66
N PHE A 9 -5.94 12.13 1.80
CA PHE A 9 -5.29 12.79 0.68
C PHE A 9 -5.52 12.02 -0.63
N GLU A 10 -5.33 12.71 -1.75
CA GLU A 10 -5.55 12.17 -3.09
C GLU A 10 -4.40 12.58 -4.02
N LEU A 11 -3.92 11.62 -4.82
CA LEU A 11 -2.93 11.86 -5.87
C LEU A 11 -3.37 11.16 -7.15
N SER A 12 -3.04 11.74 -8.30
CA SER A 12 -3.36 11.16 -9.62
C SER A 12 -2.12 11.20 -10.51
N GLY A 13 -1.97 10.21 -11.36
CA GLY A 13 -0.84 10.12 -12.28
C GLY A 13 -0.95 8.94 -13.23
N VAL A 14 0.07 8.73 -14.04
CA VAL A 14 0.11 7.66 -15.03
C VAL A 14 0.75 6.40 -14.42
N GLY A 15 0.13 5.23 -14.64
CA GLY A 15 0.73 3.93 -14.33
C GLY A 15 1.93 3.63 -15.24
N LEU A 16 3.03 3.15 -14.66
CA LEU A 16 4.29 2.90 -15.39
C LEU A 16 4.12 1.85 -16.50
N HIS A 17 3.38 0.79 -16.22
CA HIS A 17 3.25 -0.35 -17.13
C HIS A 17 2.01 -0.25 -18.03
N SER A 18 0.91 0.28 -17.50
CA SER A 18 -0.36 0.41 -18.22
C SER A 18 -0.44 1.65 -19.10
N GLY A 19 0.27 2.73 -18.76
CA GLY A 19 0.11 4.03 -19.40
C GLY A 19 -1.25 4.69 -19.12
N VAL A 20 -2.03 4.16 -18.18
CA VAL A 20 -3.37 4.66 -17.82
C VAL A 20 -3.26 5.64 -16.66
N VAL A 21 -4.04 6.73 -16.71
CA VAL A 21 -4.15 7.64 -15.57
C VAL A 21 -5.04 7.01 -14.51
N THR A 22 -4.51 6.91 -13.29
CA THR A 22 -5.25 6.45 -12.11
C THR A 22 -5.16 7.48 -10.99
N LYS A 23 -6.16 7.46 -10.13
CA LYS A 23 -6.30 8.27 -8.93
C LYS A 23 -6.29 7.35 -7.74
N VAL A 24 -5.46 7.69 -6.76
CA VAL A 24 -5.39 7.02 -5.47
C VAL A 24 -5.81 7.98 -4.38
N ARG A 25 -6.71 7.52 -3.50
CA ARG A 25 -7.06 8.19 -2.25
C ARG A 25 -6.61 7.33 -1.09
N VAL A 26 -5.91 7.93 -0.12
CA VAL A 26 -5.58 7.26 1.12
C VAL A 26 -6.44 7.88 2.21
N LEU A 27 -7.18 7.04 2.93
CA LEU A 27 -8.11 7.44 3.97
C LEU A 27 -7.70 6.82 5.32
N PRO A 28 -8.09 7.45 6.44
CA PRO A 28 -7.96 6.84 7.74
C PRO A 28 -8.69 5.49 7.80
N ALA A 29 -8.10 4.51 8.48
CA ALA A 29 -8.72 3.21 8.73
C ALA A 29 -8.87 2.95 10.23
N SER A 30 -9.69 1.97 10.59
CA SER A 30 -9.87 1.59 11.99
C SER A 30 -8.63 0.85 12.50
N PRO A 31 -8.28 0.98 13.80
CA PRO A 31 -7.13 0.29 14.36
C PRO A 31 -7.18 -1.23 14.12
N GLY A 32 -6.16 -1.78 13.46
CA GLY A 32 -6.02 -3.23 13.23
C GLY A 32 -6.53 -3.72 11.88
N GLU A 33 -7.09 -2.85 11.04
CA GLU A 33 -7.46 -3.21 9.67
C GLU A 33 -6.23 -3.47 8.77
N GLY A 34 -5.09 -2.87 9.11
CA GLY A 34 -3.89 -2.82 8.30
C GLY A 34 -4.05 -1.92 7.08
N ARG A 35 -3.13 -2.08 6.13
CA ARG A 35 -3.20 -1.42 4.82
C ARG A 35 -3.93 -2.31 3.84
N TYR A 36 -4.87 -1.75 3.09
CA TYR A 36 -5.61 -2.49 2.07
C TYR A 36 -6.01 -1.60 0.90
N PHE A 37 -5.99 -2.17 -0.30
CA PHE A 37 -6.43 -1.50 -1.51
C PHE A 37 -7.91 -1.75 -1.74
N VAL A 38 -8.61 -0.80 -2.33
CA VAL A 38 -10.03 -0.89 -2.70
C VAL A 38 -10.18 -0.43 -4.14
N ARG A 39 -10.64 -1.32 -5.02
CA ARG A 39 -10.89 -1.01 -6.44
C ARG A 39 -12.25 -0.34 -6.60
N VAL A 40 -12.29 0.98 -6.42
CA VAL A 40 -13.54 1.76 -6.45
C VAL A 40 -14.17 1.88 -7.83
N ASP A 41 -13.41 1.57 -8.89
CA ASP A 41 -13.90 1.47 -10.26
C ASP A 41 -14.68 0.18 -10.54
N LEU A 42 -14.66 -0.80 -9.63
CA LEU A 42 -15.34 -2.09 -9.81
C LEU A 42 -16.62 -2.19 -8.97
N PRO A 43 -17.66 -2.90 -9.46
CA PRO A 43 -18.87 -3.14 -8.69
C PRO A 43 -18.58 -3.80 -7.35
N GLY A 44 -19.15 -3.25 -6.28
CA GLY A 44 -18.98 -3.76 -4.92
C GLY A 44 -17.66 -3.36 -4.25
N GLU A 45 -16.85 -2.51 -4.88
CA GLU A 45 -15.62 -1.94 -4.32
C GLU A 45 -14.74 -2.98 -3.60
N PRO A 46 -14.31 -4.05 -4.31
CA PRO A 46 -13.62 -5.15 -3.66
C PRO A 46 -12.28 -4.69 -3.07
N ALA A 47 -12.00 -5.19 -1.86
CA ALA A 47 -10.78 -4.89 -1.13
C ALA A 47 -9.72 -5.99 -1.31
N ILE A 48 -8.44 -5.60 -1.38
CA ILE A 48 -7.28 -6.50 -1.42
C ILE A 48 -6.36 -6.12 -0.26
N PRO A 49 -6.11 -7.02 0.72
CA PRO A 49 -5.21 -6.71 1.83
C PRO A 49 -3.76 -6.58 1.35
N ALA A 50 -3.00 -5.61 1.87
CA ALA A 50 -1.57 -5.48 1.61
C ALA A 50 -0.75 -6.43 2.49
N ARG A 51 -0.90 -7.73 2.24
CA ARG A 51 -0.23 -8.82 2.95
C ARG A 51 0.51 -9.75 1.99
N LEU A 52 1.47 -10.51 2.51
CA LEU A 52 2.28 -11.43 1.71
C LEU A 52 1.43 -12.47 0.97
N GLU A 53 0.33 -12.94 1.58
CA GLU A 53 -0.56 -13.94 0.99
C GLU A 53 -1.33 -13.40 -0.22
N ALA A 54 -1.43 -12.08 -0.35
CA ALA A 54 -2.08 -11.42 -1.48
C ALA A 54 -1.11 -11.13 -2.64
N VAL A 55 0.20 -11.35 -2.48
CA VAL A 55 1.17 -11.14 -3.57
C VAL A 55 0.94 -12.18 -4.66
N SER A 56 0.51 -11.73 -5.84
CA SER A 56 0.18 -12.61 -6.98
C SER A 56 1.27 -12.66 -8.05
N GLN A 57 2.10 -11.62 -8.15
CA GLN A 57 3.21 -11.53 -9.11
C GLN A 57 4.26 -10.52 -8.63
N THR A 58 5.51 -10.74 -9.04
CA THR A 58 6.66 -9.87 -8.70
C THR A 58 7.53 -9.50 -9.91
N LEU A 59 7.07 -9.82 -11.13
CA LEU A 59 7.79 -9.48 -12.35
C LEU A 59 7.57 -8.00 -12.69
N LEU A 60 8.65 -7.23 -12.77
CA LEU A 60 8.70 -5.77 -13.01
C LEU A 60 8.14 -4.89 -11.88
N SER A 61 7.10 -5.33 -11.17
CA SER A 61 6.55 -4.66 -9.98
C SER A 61 5.91 -5.65 -9.02
N THR A 62 5.56 -5.18 -7.82
CA THR A 62 4.76 -5.96 -6.88
C THR A 62 3.28 -5.84 -7.24
N GLN A 63 2.63 -6.99 -7.42
CA GLN A 63 1.19 -7.07 -7.64
C GLN A 63 0.50 -7.77 -6.49
N LEU A 64 -0.55 -7.14 -5.97
CA LEU A 64 -1.50 -7.75 -5.05
C LEU A 64 -2.73 -8.21 -5.81
N GLY A 65 -3.26 -9.39 -5.49
CA GLY A 65 -4.40 -9.97 -6.16
C GLY A 65 -5.31 -10.79 -5.25
N GLN A 66 -6.60 -10.78 -5.56
CA GLN A 66 -7.60 -11.68 -4.97
C GLN A 66 -8.57 -12.13 -6.06
N GLY A 67 -8.52 -13.42 -6.40
CA GLY A 67 -9.30 -13.96 -7.52
C GLY A 67 -8.91 -13.31 -8.85
N LYS A 68 -9.85 -12.59 -9.48
CA LYS A 68 -9.65 -11.90 -10.76
C LYS A 68 -9.30 -10.42 -10.61
N ILE A 69 -9.22 -9.91 -9.40
CA ILE A 69 -9.01 -8.49 -9.11
C ILE A 69 -7.57 -8.32 -8.64
N SER A 70 -6.91 -7.26 -9.11
CA SER A 70 -5.54 -6.96 -8.72
C SER A 70 -5.22 -5.47 -8.74
N VAL A 71 -4.15 -5.09 -8.04
CA VAL A 71 -3.47 -3.80 -8.13
C VAL A 71 -1.96 -4.05 -8.21
N CYS A 72 -1.29 -3.48 -9.21
CA CYS A 72 0.17 -3.55 -9.35
C CYS A 72 0.86 -2.22 -9.04
N THR A 73 2.20 -2.27 -8.96
CA THR A 73 3.06 -1.12 -8.67
C THR A 73 2.79 -0.52 -7.27
N VAL A 74 2.42 -1.38 -6.31
CA VAL A 74 2.01 -0.97 -4.96
C VAL A 74 3.19 -0.55 -4.07
N GLU A 75 4.41 -0.95 -4.43
CA GLU A 75 5.61 -0.92 -3.60
C GLU A 75 6.00 0.48 -3.10
N HIS A 76 5.95 1.51 -3.93
CA HIS A 76 6.38 2.87 -3.52
C HIS A 76 5.43 3.50 -2.51
N LEU A 77 4.12 3.36 -2.73
CA LEU A 77 3.11 3.82 -1.78
C LEU A 77 3.19 3.03 -0.46
N LEU A 78 3.29 1.71 -0.52
CA LEU A 78 3.42 0.89 0.68
C LEU A 78 4.71 1.18 1.45
N ALA A 79 5.82 1.45 0.75
CA ALA A 79 7.08 1.87 1.36
C ALA A 79 6.95 3.22 2.07
N ALA A 80 6.30 4.21 1.43
CA ALA A 80 6.05 5.51 2.03
C ALA A 80 5.19 5.40 3.31
N LEU A 81 4.08 4.65 3.25
CA LEU A 81 3.21 4.41 4.42
C LEU A 81 3.99 3.75 5.56
N ALA A 82 4.80 2.72 5.28
CA ALA A 82 5.60 2.05 6.29
C ALA A 82 6.68 2.97 6.91
N ALA A 83 7.40 3.71 6.07
CA ALA A 83 8.46 4.63 6.50
C ALA A 83 7.91 5.78 7.36
N MET A 84 6.72 6.26 7.01
CA MET A 84 6.01 7.32 7.74
C MET A 84 5.23 6.80 8.96
N GLY A 85 5.26 5.49 9.24
CA GLY A 85 4.62 4.90 10.40
C GLY A 85 3.10 4.82 10.33
N VAL A 86 2.52 4.67 9.14
CA VAL A 86 1.09 4.41 8.94
C VAL A 86 0.86 2.89 8.94
N ASP A 87 0.23 2.39 9.99
CA ASP A 87 -0.09 0.97 10.18
C ASP A 87 -1.41 0.59 9.50
N ASP A 88 -2.43 1.43 9.68
CA ASP A 88 -3.78 1.23 9.15
C ASP A 88 -4.08 2.30 8.08
N ALA A 89 -4.51 1.87 6.89
CA ALA A 89 -4.96 2.79 5.84
C ALA A 89 -5.86 2.09 4.82
N ARG A 90 -6.98 2.75 4.48
CA ARG A 90 -7.81 2.40 3.33
C ARG A 90 -7.26 3.11 2.10
N ILE A 91 -6.88 2.36 1.07
CA ILE A 91 -6.26 2.88 -0.15
C ILE A 91 -7.22 2.65 -1.32
N GLU A 92 -8.01 3.65 -1.67
CA GLU A 92 -8.91 3.58 -2.81
C GLU A 92 -8.16 3.88 -4.11
N ILE A 93 -8.46 3.14 -5.17
CA ILE A 93 -7.90 3.35 -6.50
C ILE A 93 -8.93 3.07 -7.59
N ASP A 94 -9.00 3.92 -8.61
CA ASP A 94 -9.93 3.83 -9.74
C ASP A 94 -9.33 3.10 -10.97
N GLY A 95 -8.38 2.20 -10.74
CA GLY A 95 -7.71 1.44 -11.78
C GLY A 95 -6.83 0.33 -11.22
N ALA A 96 -6.20 -0.42 -12.12
CA ALA A 96 -5.43 -1.62 -11.76
C ALA A 96 -3.95 -1.37 -11.41
N GLU A 97 -3.47 -0.13 -11.49
CA GLU A 97 -2.06 0.22 -11.26
C GLU A 97 -1.94 1.53 -10.50
N VAL A 98 -1.14 1.54 -9.43
CA VAL A 98 -0.81 2.75 -8.67
C VAL A 98 0.02 3.71 -9.56
N PRO A 99 -0.27 5.02 -9.57
CA PRO A 99 0.43 5.95 -10.43
C PRO A 99 1.91 6.05 -10.05
N LEU A 100 2.77 6.12 -11.07
CA LEU A 100 4.23 6.17 -10.87
C LEU A 100 4.69 7.48 -10.20
N LEU A 101 3.97 8.57 -10.43
CA LEU A 101 4.33 9.93 -10.02
C LEU A 101 5.73 10.31 -10.55
N ASP A 102 6.69 10.60 -9.67
CA ASP A 102 8.08 10.90 -10.01
C ASP A 102 8.98 9.65 -10.06
N GLY A 103 8.40 8.47 -9.86
CA GLY A 103 9.13 7.20 -9.77
C GLY A 103 9.77 6.93 -8.41
N SER A 104 9.55 7.78 -7.42
CA SER A 104 10.06 7.62 -6.06
C SER A 104 8.93 7.51 -5.03
N ALA A 105 9.28 7.39 -3.75
CA ALA A 105 8.34 7.47 -2.65
C ALA A 105 8.11 8.91 -2.13
N SER A 106 8.88 9.89 -2.62
CA SER A 106 8.92 11.25 -2.04
C SER A 106 7.55 11.93 -2.07
N VAL A 107 6.86 11.89 -3.21
CA VAL A 107 5.55 12.54 -3.38
C VAL A 107 4.51 11.92 -2.43
N TRP A 108 4.58 10.61 -2.20
CA TRP A 108 3.73 9.93 -1.23
C TRP A 108 4.06 10.36 0.20
N CYS A 109 5.35 10.42 0.57
CA CYS A 109 5.79 10.89 1.88
C CYS A 109 5.32 12.31 2.17
N ASP A 110 5.42 13.22 1.20
CA ASP A 110 4.99 14.61 1.34
C ASP A 110 3.47 14.71 1.59
N ALA A 111 2.68 13.89 0.89
CA ALA A 111 1.24 13.83 1.07
C ALA A 111 0.86 13.25 2.44
N ILE A 112 1.53 12.19 2.89
CA ILE A 112 1.32 11.58 4.21
C ILE A 112 1.71 12.57 5.32
N ALA A 113 2.85 13.25 5.19
CA ALA A 113 3.29 14.26 6.15
C ALA A 113 2.26 15.41 6.28
N SER A 114 1.72 15.85 5.14
CA SER A 114 0.68 16.88 5.10
C SER A 114 -0.64 16.43 5.74
N ALA A 115 -1.01 15.15 5.54
CA ALA A 115 -2.19 14.54 6.13
C ALA A 115 -2.07 14.31 7.65
N LYS A 116 -0.84 14.32 8.19
CA LYS A 116 -0.46 14.06 9.59
C LYS A 116 -0.82 12.65 10.05
N LEU A 117 -0.12 12.16 11.07
CA LEU A 117 -0.50 10.94 11.76
C LEU A 117 -1.58 11.23 12.82
N ALA A 118 -2.47 10.26 13.02
CA ALA A 118 -3.42 10.18 14.10
C ALA A 118 -3.31 8.82 14.79
N GLY A 119 -3.59 8.80 16.10
CA GLY A 119 -3.37 7.65 16.99
C GLY A 119 -2.23 7.90 17.97
N GLU A 120 -2.17 7.11 19.04
CA GLU A 120 -1.08 7.18 20.03
C GLU A 120 0.09 6.28 19.62
N GLN A 121 1.31 6.86 19.63
CA GLN A 121 2.57 6.13 19.59
C GLN A 121 2.63 5.18 20.79
N VAL A 122 2.40 3.89 20.57
CA VAL A 122 2.73 2.85 21.54
C VAL A 122 3.89 2.06 20.96
N SER A 123 4.68 1.44 21.84
CA SER A 123 5.69 0.45 21.46
C SER A 123 5.17 -0.40 20.30
N ARG A 124 5.82 -0.30 19.13
CA ARG A 124 5.60 -1.24 18.03
C ARG A 124 5.59 -2.63 18.65
N GLY A 125 4.54 -3.43 18.39
CA GLY A 125 4.54 -4.85 18.76
C GLY A 125 5.84 -5.48 18.28
N GLU A 126 6.33 -6.52 18.98
CA GLU A 126 7.66 -7.11 18.78
C GLU A 126 8.12 -6.94 17.34
N ILE A 127 9.11 -6.06 17.13
CA ILE A 127 9.87 -6.06 15.88
C ILE A 127 10.26 -7.52 15.74
N GLU A 128 9.76 -8.21 14.71
CA GLU A 128 10.02 -9.62 14.56
C GLU A 128 11.53 -9.77 14.49
N SER A 129 12.09 -10.17 15.62
CA SER A 129 13.52 -10.07 15.84
C SER A 129 14.10 -11.23 15.09
N VAL A 130 14.88 -10.91 14.06
CA VAL A 130 15.57 -11.92 13.27
C VAL A 130 16.71 -12.46 14.14
N PHE A 131 16.42 -13.51 14.90
CA PHE A 131 17.36 -14.15 15.83
C PHE A 131 18.39 -15.06 15.13
N SER A 132 18.21 -15.31 13.83
CA SER A 132 19.11 -16.09 12.99
C SER A 132 18.96 -15.70 11.51
N PRO A 133 20.01 -15.80 10.68
CA PRO A 133 19.91 -15.50 9.24
C PRO A 133 18.83 -16.35 8.55
N ALA A 134 17.85 -15.70 7.93
CA ALA A 134 16.92 -16.36 7.03
C ALA A 134 17.57 -16.51 5.65
N HIS A 135 17.65 -17.74 5.15
CA HIS A 135 18.14 -18.02 3.80
C HIS A 135 16.96 -18.29 2.88
N LEU A 136 16.85 -17.53 1.80
CA LEU A 136 15.88 -17.78 0.75
C LEU A 136 16.62 -18.40 -0.43
N HIS A 137 16.18 -19.58 -0.85
CA HIS A 137 16.57 -20.17 -2.13
C HIS A 137 15.47 -19.91 -3.14
N PRO A 138 15.81 -19.71 -4.44
CA PRO A 138 14.81 -19.70 -5.49
C PRO A 138 13.97 -20.98 -5.37
N ARG A 139 12.65 -20.84 -5.31
CA ARG A 139 11.80 -22.01 -5.52
C ARG A 139 12.02 -22.42 -6.98
N THR A 140 12.60 -23.59 -7.20
CA THR A 140 12.61 -24.19 -8.54
C THR A 140 11.16 -24.31 -9.02
N PRO A 141 10.88 -23.99 -10.29
CA PRO A 141 9.54 -24.12 -10.86
C PRO A 141 9.03 -25.56 -10.81
#